data_AF-A0AAE1RGC2-F1
#
_entry.id   AF-A0AAE1RGC2-F1
#
_cell.length_a   1.000
_cell.length_b   1.000
_cell.length_c   1.000
_cell.angle_alpha   90.00
_cell.angle_beta   90.00
_cell.angle_gamma   90.00
#
_symmetry.space_group_name_H-M   'P 1'
#
loop_
_entity.id
_entity.type
_entity.pdbx_description
1 polymer ?
#
loop_
_entity_poly.entity_id
_entity_poly.type
_entity_poly.pdbx_seq_one_letter_code
_entity_poly.pdbx_strand_id
1 'polypeptide(L)'
;MENFDHRFQRTDQWMPVYSWLETLDTDEVVKSKEIIDWLTENPDVREQLNSRHSRYHLMHYIKKCHMKILKRKEKKGPEFTKNMSLSEVQESEAVKKSVPLQTADYNLSTVPKDSEIYKAKQTEALHKYEILVELEKQLSMHLPKPENIGKHGQHVE
;
A
#
# COMPACT_ATOMS: atom_id res chain seq x y z
N MET A 1 -6.88 20.83 15.57
CA MET A 1 -6.38 19.55 16.12
C MET A 1 -6.01 18.71 14.91
N GLU A 2 -4.71 18.56 14.64
CA GLU A 2 -4.20 17.95 13.42
C GLU A 2 -4.50 16.44 13.40
N ASN A 3 -5.08 15.97 12.29
CA ASN A 3 -5.36 14.56 12.04
C ASN A 3 -4.06 13.84 11.70
N PHE A 4 -3.46 13.18 12.68
CA PHE A 4 -2.35 12.26 12.43
C PHE A 4 -2.93 10.93 11.91
N ASP A 5 -2.86 10.72 10.59
CA ASP A 5 -3.19 9.42 9.99
C ASP A 5 -2.14 8.39 10.48
N HIS A 6 -2.54 7.60 11.48
CA HIS A 6 -1.69 6.59 12.12
C HIS A 6 -1.24 5.45 11.17
N ARG A 7 -1.72 5.42 9.91
CA ARG A 7 -1.19 4.51 8.88
C ARG A 7 0.26 4.80 8.51
N PHE A 8 0.76 6.01 8.76
CA PHE A 8 2.09 6.46 8.31
C PHE A 8 3.10 6.75 9.43
N GLN A 9 2.77 6.54 10.71
CA GLN A 9 3.69 6.86 11.81
C GLN A 9 4.98 6.01 11.83
N ARG A 10 5.01 4.83 11.22
CA ARG A 10 6.25 4.07 10.97
C ARG A 10 6.96 4.49 9.68
N THR A 11 6.33 5.29 8.83
CA THR A 11 6.80 5.63 7.48
C THR A 11 7.59 6.92 7.45
N ASP A 12 7.31 7.89 8.34
CA ASP A 12 7.96 9.21 8.30
C ASP A 12 9.47 9.16 8.54
N GLN A 13 9.95 8.31 9.45
CA GLN A 13 11.40 8.14 9.66
C GLN A 13 12.12 7.64 8.40
N TRP A 14 11.42 6.83 7.58
CA TRP A 14 11.97 6.25 6.37
C TRP A 14 11.69 7.11 5.14
N MET A 15 10.92 8.21 5.26
CA MET A 15 10.59 9.09 4.13
C MET A 15 11.82 9.62 3.40
N PRO A 16 12.88 10.11 4.08
CA PRO A 16 14.08 10.58 3.38
C PRO A 16 14.75 9.47 2.56
N VAL A 17 14.76 8.24 3.10
CA VAL A 17 15.31 7.06 2.42
C VAL A 17 14.45 6.71 1.21
N TYR A 18 13.13 6.66 1.36
CA TYR A 18 12.22 6.36 0.25
C TYR A 18 12.34 7.39 -0.88
N SER A 19 12.33 8.68 -0.52
CA SER A 19 12.50 9.77 -1.48
C SER A 19 13.81 9.64 -2.24
N TRP A 20 14.91 9.33 -1.55
CA TRP A 20 16.20 9.08 -2.22
C TRP A 20 16.13 7.88 -3.17
N LEU A 21 15.60 6.74 -2.73
CA LEU A 21 15.51 5.54 -3.56
C LEU A 21 14.65 5.76 -4.82
N GLU A 22 13.60 6.59 -4.76
CA GLU A 22 12.78 6.92 -5.93
C GLU A 22 13.52 7.82 -6.94
N THR A 23 14.51 8.59 -6.50
CA THR A 23 15.36 9.38 -7.41
C THR A 23 16.41 8.54 -8.14
N LEU A 24 16.70 7.32 -7.65
CA LEU A 24 17.60 6.40 -8.32
C LEU A 24 16.89 5.83 -9.56
N ASP A 25 17.22 6.34 -10.74
CA ASP A 25 16.69 5.83 -12.00
C ASP A 25 17.47 4.60 -12.48
N THR A 26 17.55 3.60 -11.61
CA THR A 26 18.22 2.33 -11.87
C THR A 26 17.22 1.19 -11.71
N ASP A 27 17.39 0.14 -12.50
CA ASP A 27 16.61 -1.11 -12.37
C ASP A 27 17.29 -2.14 -11.46
N GLU A 28 18.47 -1.79 -10.92
CA GLU A 28 19.24 -2.64 -10.03
C GLU A 28 18.99 -2.32 -8.55
N VAL A 29 19.13 -3.35 -7.70
CA VAL A 29 19.07 -3.15 -6.25
C VAL A 29 20.26 -2.32 -5.78
N VAL A 30 20.01 -1.23 -5.05
CA VAL A 30 21.03 -0.33 -4.50
C VAL A 30 22.10 -1.11 -3.72
N LYS A 31 23.36 -0.79 -4.00
CA LYS A 31 24.52 -1.49 -3.43
C LYS A 31 24.81 -0.98 -2.03
N SER A 32 25.45 -1.83 -1.22
CA SER A 32 25.76 -1.47 0.17
C SER A 32 26.64 -0.21 0.28
N LYS A 33 27.51 0.02 -0.71
CA LYS A 33 28.36 1.22 -0.77
C LYS A 33 27.53 2.49 -0.94
N GLU A 34 26.62 2.52 -1.91
CA GLU A 34 25.75 3.66 -2.19
C GLU A 34 24.88 4.03 -0.98
N ILE A 35 24.41 3.02 -0.24
CA ILE A 35 23.69 3.23 1.02
C ILE A 35 24.58 3.92 2.05
N ILE A 36 25.83 3.47 2.21
CA ILE A 36 26.77 4.06 3.17
C ILE A 36 27.13 5.48 2.79
N ASP A 37 27.39 5.72 1.50
CA ASP A 37 27.76 7.03 0.97
C ASP A 37 26.60 8.02 1.20
N TRP A 38 25.37 7.65 0.84
CA TRP A 38 24.19 8.49 1.07
C TRP A 38 23.93 8.77 2.56
N LEU A 39 24.07 7.77 3.43
CA LEU A 39 23.95 7.98 4.88
C LEU A 39 25.06 8.87 5.44
N THR A 40 26.23 8.90 4.81
CA THR A 40 27.34 9.77 5.21
C THR A 40 27.08 11.21 4.81
N GLU A 41 26.45 11.43 3.65
CA GLU A 41 26.00 12.75 3.19
C GLU A 41 24.81 13.30 4.00
N ASN A 42 24.04 12.43 4.66
CA ASN A 42 22.86 12.78 5.45
C ASN A 42 23.01 12.35 6.93
N PRO A 43 23.85 13.04 7.73
CA PRO A 43 24.22 12.60 9.07
C PRO A 43 23.04 12.54 10.04
N ASP A 44 22.08 13.46 9.94
CA ASP A 44 20.90 13.51 10.83
C ASP A 44 20.03 12.27 10.66
N VAL A 45 19.74 11.91 9.40
CA VAL A 45 18.97 10.72 9.04
C VAL A 45 19.72 9.46 9.47
N ARG A 46 21.04 9.42 9.26
CA ARG A 46 21.89 8.30 9.67
C ARG A 46 21.87 8.09 11.18
N GLU A 47 22.03 9.15 11.97
CA GLU A 47 22.02 9.05 13.43
C GLU A 47 20.66 8.59 13.94
N GLN A 48 19.57 9.17 13.41
CA GLN A 48 18.21 8.79 13.76
C GLN A 48 17.91 7.32 13.46
N LEU A 49 18.35 6.82 12.29
CA LEU A 49 18.15 5.42 11.89
C LEU A 49 19.02 4.46 12.71
N ASN A 50 20.28 4.80 12.95
CA ASN A 50 21.21 3.99 13.75
C ASN A 50 20.82 3.91 15.23
N SER A 51 20.15 4.93 15.78
CA SER A 51 19.65 4.92 17.15
C SER A 51 18.62 3.79 17.39
N ARG A 52 17.84 3.44 16.37
CA ARG A 52 16.71 2.51 16.49
C ARG A 52 16.93 1.16 15.81
N HIS A 53 17.87 1.07 14.88
CA HIS A 53 18.08 -0.11 14.06
C HIS A 53 19.55 -0.50 14.01
N SER A 54 19.82 -1.80 14.09
CA SER A 54 21.17 -2.30 13.82
C SER A 54 21.56 -2.02 12.37
N ARG A 55 22.86 -1.90 12.12
CA ARG A 55 23.41 -1.70 10.77
C ARG A 55 22.90 -2.74 9.77
N TYR A 56 22.78 -4.00 10.22
CA TYR A 56 22.25 -5.08 9.40
C TYR A 56 20.78 -4.84 9.01
N HIS A 57 19.93 -4.48 9.99
CA HIS A 57 18.53 -4.19 9.74
C HIS A 57 18.35 -3.01 8.80
N LEU A 58 19.12 -1.95 8.99
CA LEU A 58 19.11 -0.77 8.12
C LEU A 58 19.40 -1.15 6.67
N MET A 59 20.53 -1.82 6.45
CA MET A 59 20.96 -2.23 5.12
C MET A 59 19.94 -3.15 4.44
N HIS A 60 19.44 -4.15 5.17
CA HIS A 60 18.45 -5.09 4.65
C HIS A 60 17.12 -4.39 4.31
N TYR A 61 16.65 -3.52 5.19
CA TYR A 61 15.37 -2.83 5.01
C TYR A 61 15.42 -1.85 3.83
N ILE A 62 16.50 -1.08 3.68
CA ILE A 62 16.69 -0.18 2.53
C ILE A 62 16.64 -0.97 1.21
N LYS A 63 17.37 -2.09 1.13
CA LYS A 63 17.32 -2.97 -0.06
C LYS A 63 15.94 -3.52 -0.33
N LYS A 64 15.20 -3.91 0.72
CA LYS A 64 13.81 -4.36 0.61
C LYS A 64 12.88 -3.25 0.10
N CYS A 65 13.10 -2.01 0.52
CA CYS A 65 12.36 -0.86 0.03
C CYS A 65 12.62 -0.63 -1.47
N HIS A 66 13.89 -0.65 -1.88
CA HIS A 66 14.25 -0.47 -3.29
C HIS A 66 13.67 -1.57 -4.18
N MET A 67 13.76 -2.84 -3.76
CA MET A 67 13.10 -3.95 -4.45
C MET A 67 11.58 -3.74 -4.61
N LYS A 68 10.90 -3.15 -3.62
CA LYS A 68 9.48 -2.82 -3.73
C LYS A 68 9.21 -1.66 -4.70
N ILE A 69 10.14 -0.71 -4.84
CA ILE A 69 10.03 0.38 -5.80
C ILE A 69 10.25 -0.17 -7.22
N LEU A 70 11.29 -0.97 -7.44
CA LEU A 70 11.57 -1.62 -8.72
C LEU A 70 10.39 -2.45 -9.23
N LYS A 71 9.83 -3.33 -8.39
CA LYS A 71 8.63 -4.13 -8.72
C LYS A 71 7.40 -3.28 -9.04
N ARG A 72 7.32 -2.04 -8.53
CA ARG A 72 6.24 -1.10 -8.88
C ARG A 72 6.54 -0.35 -10.17
N LYS A 73 7.80 -0.03 -10.47
CA LYS A 73 8.25 0.59 -11.73
C LYS A 73 8.05 -0.38 -12.90
N GLU A 74 8.44 -1.65 -12.75
CA GLU A 74 8.23 -2.70 -13.76
C GLU A 74 6.75 -2.88 -14.13
N LYS A 75 5.86 -2.84 -13.12
CA LYS A 75 4.40 -2.92 -13.33
C LYS A 75 3.79 -1.65 -13.94
N LYS A 76 4.52 -0.53 -13.88
CA LYS A 76 4.12 0.77 -14.43
C LYS A 76 4.94 1.11 -15.68
N GLY A 77 5.47 0.11 -16.39
CA GLY A 77 6.23 0.28 -17.63
C GLY A 77 5.49 1.15 -18.68
N PRO A 78 6.19 1.55 -19.77
CA PRO A 78 5.91 2.74 -20.59
C PRO A 78 4.50 2.91 -21.20
N GLU A 79 3.61 1.92 -21.06
CA GLU A 79 2.24 1.98 -21.58
C GLU A 79 1.18 2.32 -20.52
N PHE A 80 1.50 2.38 -19.23
CA PHE A 80 0.49 2.62 -18.18
C PHE A 80 0.20 4.10 -17.88
N THR A 81 0.60 5.02 -18.76
CA THR A 81 0.12 6.41 -18.78
C THR A 81 -1.13 6.57 -19.64
N LYS A 82 -2.04 5.58 -19.62
CA LYS A 82 -3.43 5.84 -19.92
C LYS A 82 -4.31 4.78 -19.24
N ASN A 83 -5.28 5.28 -18.50
CA ASN A 83 -6.49 4.59 -18.07
C ASN A 83 -6.36 3.77 -16.78
N MET A 84 -6.88 4.35 -15.69
CA MET A 84 -7.82 3.61 -14.85
C MET A 84 -8.85 2.93 -15.76
N SER A 85 -8.96 1.60 -15.74
CA SER A 85 -10.24 0.90 -15.85
C SER A 85 -10.03 -0.61 -15.70
N LEU A 86 -10.59 -1.14 -14.61
CA LEU A 86 -11.43 -2.34 -14.55
C LEU A 86 -11.18 -3.51 -15.54
N SER A 87 -10.84 -4.67 -14.94
CA SER A 87 -11.19 -6.05 -15.35
C SER A 87 -10.61 -6.68 -16.63
N GLU A 88 -10.67 -8.01 -16.59
CA GLU A 88 -10.50 -9.00 -17.68
C GLU A 88 -9.09 -9.62 -17.75
N VAL A 89 -8.82 -10.74 -17.06
CA VAL A 89 -9.17 -12.13 -17.43
C VAL A 89 -8.86 -12.43 -18.89
N GLN A 90 -7.70 -13.02 -19.17
CA GLN A 90 -7.62 -14.01 -20.25
C GLN A 90 -6.51 -15.02 -20.00
N GLU A 91 -6.92 -16.26 -20.20
CA GLU A 91 -6.29 -17.55 -19.99
C GLU A 91 -5.56 -17.98 -21.27
N SER A 92 -4.36 -18.55 -21.13
CA SER A 92 -3.81 -19.43 -22.16
C SER A 92 -2.80 -20.40 -21.55
N GLU A 93 -3.18 -21.69 -21.56
CA GLU A 93 -2.31 -22.84 -21.31
C GLU A 93 -1.13 -22.92 -22.29
N ALA A 94 0.04 -23.35 -21.82
CA ALA A 94 0.60 -24.67 -22.16
C ALA A 94 2.12 -24.78 -21.87
N VAL A 95 2.43 -25.59 -20.86
CA VAL A 95 3.46 -26.65 -20.84
C VAL A 95 4.92 -26.27 -21.13
N LYS A 96 5.76 -26.32 -20.07
CA LYS A 96 6.92 -27.25 -19.94
C LYS A 96 7.56 -27.20 -18.55
N LYS A 97 7.81 -28.40 -18.02
CA LYS A 97 8.25 -28.75 -16.66
C LYS A 97 9.71 -28.38 -16.36
N SER A 98 9.98 -27.86 -15.17
CA SER A 98 11.10 -28.28 -14.31
C SER A 98 10.76 -27.99 -12.84
N VAL A 99 11.20 -28.88 -11.95
CA VAL A 99 10.87 -29.06 -10.52
C VAL A 99 12.22 -29.08 -9.76
N PRO A 100 12.34 -28.89 -8.43
CA PRO A 100 11.55 -28.13 -7.43
C PRO A 100 12.43 -27.11 -6.67
N LEU A 101 11.92 -25.92 -6.32
CA LEU A 101 12.42 -25.22 -5.13
C LEU A 101 11.25 -24.78 -4.26
N GLN A 102 11.15 -25.41 -3.11
CA GLN A 102 10.20 -25.08 -2.06
C GLN A 102 10.53 -23.68 -1.53
N THR A 103 9.78 -22.69 -1.99
CA THR A 103 9.59 -21.43 -1.27
C THR A 103 8.09 -21.16 -1.30
N ALA A 104 7.50 -21.21 -0.12
CA ALA A 104 6.07 -21.07 0.10
C ALA A 104 5.65 -19.61 -0.14
N ASP A 105 5.43 -19.25 -1.41
CA ASP A 105 4.81 -17.99 -1.79
C ASP A 105 3.54 -18.27 -2.61
N TYR A 106 2.44 -18.38 -1.87
CA TYR A 106 1.06 -18.01 -2.21
C TYR A 106 0.85 -17.41 -3.61
N ASN A 107 0.56 -18.29 -4.57
CA ASN A 107 -0.17 -17.95 -5.78
C ASN A 107 -1.59 -17.52 -5.38
N LEU A 108 -1.82 -16.20 -5.34
CA LEU A 108 -3.15 -15.61 -5.16
C LEU A 108 -3.88 -15.53 -6.50
N SER A 109 -4.23 -16.68 -7.06
CA SER A 109 -5.30 -16.82 -8.03
C SER A 109 -5.78 -18.26 -7.93
N THR A 110 -7.04 -18.46 -7.52
CA THR A 110 -7.68 -19.72 -7.11
C THR A 110 -7.37 -20.22 -5.69
N VAL A 111 -7.56 -19.36 -4.67
CA VAL A 111 -7.85 -19.87 -3.33
C VAL A 111 -9.29 -20.42 -3.37
N PRO A 112 -9.52 -21.72 -3.08
CA PRO A 112 -10.87 -22.28 -3.02
C PRO A 112 -11.72 -21.47 -2.01
N LYS A 113 -13.00 -21.22 -2.33
CA LYS A 113 -13.95 -20.51 -1.45
C LYS A 113 -14.12 -21.16 -0.06
N ASP A 114 -13.57 -22.37 0.11
CA ASP A 114 -13.57 -23.16 1.34
C ASP A 114 -12.21 -23.20 2.06
N SER A 115 -11.21 -22.45 1.58
CA SER A 115 -9.95 -22.28 2.33
C SER A 115 -10.22 -21.53 3.64
N GLU A 116 -9.68 -22.03 4.75
CA GLU A 116 -9.76 -21.38 6.07
C GLU A 116 -9.32 -19.92 6.03
N ILE A 117 -8.32 -19.59 5.18
CA ILE A 117 -7.83 -18.23 4.99
C ILE A 117 -8.89 -17.34 4.34
N TYR A 118 -9.66 -17.87 3.38
CA TYR A 118 -10.75 -17.14 2.73
C TYR A 118 -11.90 -16.89 3.71
N LYS A 119 -12.28 -17.90 4.51
CA LYS A 119 -13.31 -17.76 5.54
C LYS A 119 -12.90 -16.76 6.63
N ALA A 120 -11.64 -16.82 7.10
CA ALA A 120 -11.12 -15.86 8.07
C ALA A 120 -11.18 -14.42 7.54
N LYS A 121 -10.78 -14.18 6.29
CA LYS A 121 -10.88 -12.86 5.64
C LYS A 121 -12.32 -12.40 5.47
N GLN A 122 -13.25 -13.31 5.15
CA GLN A 122 -14.66 -12.99 5.03
C GLN A 122 -15.26 -12.57 6.37
N THR A 123 -14.95 -13.30 7.45
CA THR A 123 -15.40 -12.96 8.81
C THR A 123 -14.81 -11.63 9.27
N GLU A 124 -13.52 -11.40 9.03
CA GLU A 124 -12.88 -10.12 9.35
C GLU A 124 -13.52 -8.95 8.58
N ALA A 125 -13.83 -9.15 7.29
CA ALA A 125 -14.50 -8.14 6.47
C ALA A 125 -15.93 -7.86 6.96
N LEU A 126 -16.67 -8.90 7.35
CA LEU A 126 -18.02 -8.76 7.90
C LEU A 126 -18.01 -7.97 9.21
N HIS A 127 -17.11 -8.32 10.13
CA HIS A 127 -16.98 -7.62 11.40
C HIS A 127 -16.64 -6.13 11.22
N LYS A 128 -15.76 -5.81 10.25
CA LYS A 128 -15.46 -4.41 9.91
C LYS A 128 -16.66 -3.67 9.35
N TYR A 129 -17.46 -4.34 8.51
CA TYR A 129 -18.68 -3.75 7.97
C TYR A 129 -19.70 -3.43 9.08
N GLU A 130 -19.90 -4.33 10.04
CA GLU A 130 -20.81 -4.12 11.18
C GLU A 130 -20.40 -2.89 12.00
N ILE A 131 -19.10 -2.74 12.28
CA ILE A 131 -18.56 -1.55 12.97
C ILE A 131 -18.86 -0.27 12.17
N LEU A 132 -18.63 -0.28 10.85
CA LEU A 132 -18.88 0.88 10.00
C LEU A 132 -20.36 1.28 9.97
N VAL A 133 -21.27 0.31 9.92
CA VAL A 133 -22.72 0.55 9.97
C VAL A 133 -23.14 1.14 11.31
N GLU A 134 -22.62 0.61 12.42
CA GLU A 134 -22.93 1.14 13.75
C GLU A 134 -22.41 2.59 13.91
N LEU A 135 -21.22 2.88 13.38
CA LEU A 135 -20.69 4.24 13.34
C LEU A 135 -21.53 5.18 12.47
N GLU A 136 -21.95 4.73 11.29
CA GLU A 136 -22.85 5.50 10.41
C GLU A 136 -24.16 5.84 11.12
N LYS A 137 -24.73 4.87 11.84
CA LYS A 137 -25.96 5.08 12.63
C LYS A 137 -25.75 6.11 13.74
N GLN A 138 -24.64 6.02 14.49
CA GLN A 138 -24.32 7.01 15.52
C GLN A 138 -24.15 8.41 14.93
N LEU A 139 -23.46 8.53 13.79
CA LEU A 139 -23.32 9.81 13.10
C LEU A 139 -24.65 10.33 12.57
N SER A 140 -25.51 9.46 12.03
CA SER A 140 -26.84 9.85 11.54
C SER A 140 -27.77 10.34 12.66
N MET A 141 -27.55 9.94 13.92
CA MET A 141 -28.29 10.47 15.05
C MET A 141 -27.84 11.89 15.46
N HIS A 142 -26.59 12.25 15.18
CA HIS A 142 -25.99 13.53 15.56
C HIS A 142 -25.96 14.56 14.43
N LEU A 143 -26.12 14.14 13.18
CA LEU A 143 -26.21 15.05 12.04
C LEU A 143 -27.67 15.48 11.82
N PRO A 144 -27.97 16.79 11.79
CA PRO A 144 -29.31 17.25 11.44
C PRO A 144 -29.64 16.81 10.01
N LYS A 145 -30.78 16.14 9.85
CA LYS A 145 -31.34 15.79 8.55
C LYS A 145 -31.47 17.09 7.74
N PRO A 146 -30.99 17.18 6.49
CA PRO A 146 -31.19 18.38 5.70
C PRO A 146 -32.70 18.61 5.54
N GLU A 147 -33.19 19.71 6.12
CA GLU A 147 -34.52 20.21 5.83
C GLU A 147 -34.60 20.48 4.34
N ASN A 148 -35.53 19.80 3.68
CA ASN A 148 -35.86 20.01 2.29
C ASN A 148 -36.54 21.39 2.16
N ILE A 149 -35.74 22.45 2.04
CA ILE A 149 -36.21 23.79 1.71
C ILE A 149 -36.48 23.82 0.21
N GLY A 150 -37.66 23.34 -0.16
CA GLY A 150 -38.01 23.11 -1.55
C GLY A 150 -39.43 23.52 -1.90
N LYS A 151 -39.98 24.61 -1.36
CA LYS A 151 -41.14 25.32 -1.94
C LYS A 151 -41.16 26.81 -1.59
N HIS A 152 -40.42 27.62 -2.36
CA HIS A 152 -40.85 28.98 -2.69
C HIS A 152 -40.88 29.13 -4.21
N GLY A 153 -42.06 28.87 -4.77
CA GLY A 153 -42.45 29.32 -6.10
C GLY A 153 -43.74 30.11 -5.94
N GLN A 154 -43.61 31.42 -5.83
CA GLN A 154 -44.68 32.37 -6.05
C GLN A 154 -45.26 32.12 -7.46
N HIS A 155 -46.58 31.98 -7.57
CA HIS A 155 -47.25 32.32 -8.81
C HIS A 155 -48.29 33.39 -8.48
N VAL A 156 -48.06 34.53 -9.12
CA VAL A 156 -48.87 35.75 -9.12
C VAL A 156 -50.07 35.50 -10.02
N GLU A 157 -51.24 35.97 -9.60
CA GLU A 157 -52.33 36.40 -10.48
C GLU A 157 -52.93 37.69 -9.91
#